data_AF-A0A1H8PKS7-F1
#
_entry.id   AF-A0A1H8PKS7-F1
#
_cell.length_a   1.000
_cell.length_b   1.000
_cell.length_c   1.000
_cell.angle_alpha   90.00
_cell.angle_beta   90.00
_cell.angle_gamma   90.00
#
_symmetry.space_group_name_H-M   'P 1'
#
loop_
_entity.id
_entity.type
_entity.pdbx_description
1 polymer ?
#
loop_
_entity_poly.entity_id
_entity_poly.type
_entity_poly.pdbx_seq_one_letter_code
_entity_poly.pdbx_strand_id
1 'polypeptide(L)'
;MKIRLNYWQLILLFLPSIIASQMSNIPHSSWQAYEIIKTISNLLFAVNPCFIVGYQAYLVTSFNNKINGAKWFTVNALVPVVFFIAHFIYVVWSTELKPVRWHATIGPIEQADFGFVPKVITVFLVHAAVTFFLVNNIYVSWQIKQISDDSTKNQLYLDFMKPMKKLSNISYIALAGLLIIAIIANILLIVD
;
A
#
# COMPACT_ATOMS: atom_id res chain seq x y z
N MET A 1 2.45 3.73 28.27
CA MET A 1 1.71 3.43 27.02
C MET A 1 2.57 3.79 25.81
N LYS A 2 2.79 2.88 24.84
CA LYS A 2 3.53 3.21 23.59
C LYS A 2 2.57 3.87 22.59
N ILE A 3 2.73 5.18 22.38
CA ILE A 3 1.91 6.00 21.47
C ILE A 3 2.41 5.92 20.01
N ARG A 4 3.52 5.23 19.76
CA ARG A 4 4.18 5.15 18.45
C ARG A 4 4.07 3.76 17.83
N LEU A 5 3.99 3.70 16.51
CA LEU A 5 4.18 2.50 15.69
C LEU A 5 5.67 2.22 15.50
N ASN A 6 6.03 0.94 15.45
CA ASN A 6 7.42 0.54 15.19
C ASN A 6 7.75 0.74 13.71
N TYR A 7 8.98 1.15 13.42
CA TYR A 7 9.48 1.36 12.05
C TYR A 7 9.29 0.13 11.14
N TRP A 8 9.48 -1.07 11.69
CA TRP A 8 9.27 -2.33 10.96
C TRP A 8 7.82 -2.51 10.47
N GLN A 9 6.83 -2.00 11.20
CA GLN A 9 5.42 -2.08 10.81
C GLN A 9 5.15 -1.31 9.52
N LEU A 10 5.83 -0.17 9.33
CA LEU A 10 5.73 0.63 8.10
C LEU A 10 6.32 -0.11 6.90
N ILE A 11 7.53 -0.67 7.04
CA ILE A 11 8.18 -1.43 5.95
C ILE A 11 7.28 -2.59 5.52
N LEU A 12 6.72 -3.30 6.49
CA LEU A 12 5.89 -4.48 6.25
C LEU A 12 4.52 -4.15 5.63
N LEU A 13 3.96 -2.97 5.93
CA LEU A 13 2.76 -2.46 5.25
C LEU A 13 2.97 -2.33 3.74
N PHE A 14 4.12 -1.79 3.33
CA PHE A 14 4.42 -1.58 1.91
C PHE A 14 5.13 -2.76 1.24
N LEU A 15 5.51 -3.79 2.00
CA LEU A 15 6.22 -4.96 1.51
C LEU A 15 5.47 -5.73 0.39
N PRO A 16 4.14 -5.94 0.43
CA PRO A 16 3.43 -6.55 -0.69
C PRO A 16 3.63 -5.79 -2.02
N SER A 17 3.64 -4.46 -1.96
CA SER A 17 3.88 -3.61 -3.14
C SER A 17 5.33 -3.72 -3.61
N ILE A 18 6.29 -3.78 -2.68
CA ILE A 18 7.71 -4.00 -3.01
C ILE A 18 7.89 -5.36 -3.69
N ILE A 19 7.29 -6.43 -3.16
CA ILE A 19 7.35 -7.77 -3.74
C ILE A 19 6.73 -7.78 -5.13
N ALA A 20 5.55 -7.18 -5.32
CA ALA A 20 4.91 -7.08 -6.62
C ALA A 20 5.81 -6.37 -7.66
N SER A 21 6.54 -5.32 -7.25
CA SER A 21 7.53 -4.67 -8.12
C SER A 21 8.75 -5.52 -8.42
N GLN A 22 9.10 -6.51 -7.60
CA GLN A 22 10.19 -7.44 -7.88
C GLN A 22 9.71 -8.62 -8.75
N MET A 23 8.47 -9.08 -8.53
CA MET A 23 7.84 -10.11 -9.35
C MET A 23 7.78 -9.72 -10.83
N SER A 24 7.59 -8.43 -11.12
CA SER A 24 7.63 -7.91 -12.49
C SER A 24 9.00 -7.98 -13.17
N ASN A 25 10.07 -8.29 -12.44
CA ASN A 25 11.44 -8.39 -12.97
C ASN A 25 11.90 -9.85 -13.17
N ILE A 26 11.08 -10.84 -12.82
CA ILE A 26 11.45 -12.26 -12.91
C ILE A 26 11.19 -12.76 -14.34
N PRO A 27 12.14 -13.48 -14.97
CA PRO A 27 11.89 -14.13 -16.26
C PRO A 27 10.83 -15.22 -16.14
N HIS A 28 9.92 -15.32 -17.11
CA HIS A 28 8.82 -16.29 -17.08
C HIS A 28 9.02 -17.39 -18.11
N SER A 29 8.70 -18.63 -17.71
CA SER A 29 8.85 -19.84 -18.54
C SER A 29 7.79 -19.97 -19.64
N SER A 30 6.63 -19.31 -19.49
CA SER A 30 5.54 -19.34 -20.47
C SER A 30 4.74 -18.02 -20.51
N TRP A 31 4.11 -17.75 -21.66
CA TRP A 31 3.22 -16.59 -21.86
C TRP A 31 1.99 -16.59 -20.93
N GLN A 32 1.52 -17.77 -20.55
CA GLN A 32 0.37 -17.92 -19.66
C GLN A 32 0.76 -17.61 -18.21
N ALA A 33 1.92 -18.09 -17.76
CA ALA A 33 2.49 -17.70 -16.47
C ALA A 33 2.78 -16.19 -16.42
N TYR A 34 3.23 -15.61 -17.53
CA TYR A 34 3.46 -14.18 -17.70
C TYR A 34 2.20 -13.33 -17.44
N GLU A 35 1.08 -13.61 -18.12
CA GLU A 35 -0.15 -12.81 -17.96
C GLU A 35 -0.76 -12.94 -16.55
N ILE A 36 -0.69 -14.13 -15.94
CA ILE A 36 -1.16 -14.36 -14.57
C ILE A 36 -0.32 -13.55 -13.58
N ILE A 37 1.01 -13.63 -13.65
CA ILE A 37 1.91 -12.94 -12.71
C ILE A 37 1.83 -11.42 -12.89
N LYS A 38 1.73 -10.94 -14.13
CA LYS A 38 1.53 -9.52 -14.44
C LYS A 38 0.22 -8.99 -13.83
N THR A 39 -0.88 -9.72 -14.00
CA THR A 39 -2.20 -9.35 -13.45
C THR A 39 -2.16 -9.30 -11.92
N ILE A 40 -1.60 -10.34 -11.28
CA ILE A 40 -1.45 -10.38 -9.82
C ILE A 40 -0.57 -9.24 -9.33
N SER A 41 0.59 -9.01 -9.97
CA SER A 41 1.53 -7.95 -9.57
C SER A 41 0.89 -6.57 -9.69
N ASN A 42 0.18 -6.31 -10.79
CA ASN A 42 -0.55 -5.06 -11.00
C ASN A 42 -1.63 -4.83 -9.94
N LEU A 43 -2.44 -5.85 -9.65
CA LEU A 43 -3.47 -5.77 -8.62
C LEU A 43 -2.87 -5.55 -7.23
N LEU A 44 -1.78 -6.24 -6.88
CA LEU A 44 -1.10 -6.05 -5.60
C LEU A 44 -0.48 -4.66 -5.48
N PHE A 45 0.13 -4.17 -6.55
CA PHE A 45 0.76 -2.85 -6.57
C PHE A 45 -0.25 -1.71 -6.52
N ALA A 46 -1.48 -1.92 -7.01
CA ALA A 46 -2.54 -0.92 -7.01
C ALA A 46 -3.45 -0.99 -5.77
N VAL A 47 -3.90 -2.18 -5.37
CA VAL A 47 -4.89 -2.38 -4.31
C VAL A 47 -4.28 -2.18 -2.92
N ASN A 48 -3.08 -2.71 -2.68
CA ASN A 48 -2.47 -2.67 -1.34
C ASN A 48 -2.17 -1.22 -0.89
N PRO A 49 -1.50 -0.38 -1.69
CA PRO A 49 -1.31 1.03 -1.33
C PRO A 49 -2.61 1.81 -1.21
N CYS A 50 -3.59 1.58 -2.09
CA CYS A 50 -4.93 2.19 -1.99
C CYS A 50 -5.55 1.95 -0.62
N PHE A 51 -5.56 0.69 -0.16
CA PHE A 51 -6.15 0.33 1.11
C PHE A 51 -5.41 0.93 2.30
N ILE A 52 -4.07 0.86 2.28
CA ILE A 52 -3.22 1.36 3.38
C ILE A 52 -3.35 2.87 3.51
N VAL A 53 -3.18 3.58 2.40
CA VAL A 53 -3.19 5.05 2.37
C VAL A 53 -4.60 5.58 2.60
N GLY A 54 -5.62 4.95 2.01
CA GLY A 54 -7.02 5.30 2.24
C GLY A 54 -7.42 5.13 3.71
N TYR A 55 -7.06 4.01 4.33
CA TYR A 55 -7.38 3.77 5.74
C TYR A 55 -6.61 4.71 6.67
N GLN A 56 -5.34 4.97 6.39
CA GLN A 56 -4.57 5.97 7.12
C GLN A 56 -5.21 7.35 7.01
N ALA A 57 -5.56 7.81 5.81
CA ALA A 57 -6.20 9.11 5.60
C ALA A 57 -7.53 9.22 6.33
N TYR A 58 -8.33 8.16 6.36
CA TYR A 58 -9.57 8.09 7.15
C TYR A 58 -9.31 8.30 8.64
N LEU A 59 -8.33 7.61 9.22
CA LEU A 59 -8.00 7.76 10.63
C LEU A 59 -7.45 9.14 10.96
N VAL A 60 -6.59 9.69 10.10
CA VAL A 60 -6.03 11.04 10.25
C VAL A 60 -7.14 12.07 10.22
N THR A 61 -8.05 11.99 9.24
CA THR A 61 -9.19 12.89 9.12
C THR A 61 -10.08 12.82 10.36
N SER A 62 -10.40 11.60 10.82
CA SER A 62 -11.24 11.38 11.99
C SER A 62 -10.60 11.91 13.27
N PHE A 63 -9.29 11.69 13.45
CA PHE A 63 -8.53 12.22 14.57
C PHE A 63 -8.51 13.74 14.56
N ASN A 64 -8.18 14.34 13.41
CA ASN A 64 -8.07 15.79 13.25
C ASN A 64 -9.41 16.49 13.52
N ASN A 65 -10.53 15.89 13.09
CA ASN A 65 -11.88 16.38 13.37
C ASN A 65 -12.21 16.34 14.87
N LYS A 66 -11.77 15.31 15.60
CA LYS A 66 -12.02 15.19 17.04
C LYS A 66 -11.24 16.21 17.87
N ILE A 67 -10.02 16.55 17.45
CA ILE A 67 -9.16 17.49 18.18
C ILE A 67 -9.19 18.92 17.62
N ASN A 68 -10.05 19.20 16.62
CA ASN A 68 -10.03 20.46 15.85
C ASN A 68 -8.62 20.85 15.37
N GLY A 69 -7.86 19.87 14.89
CA GLY A 69 -6.48 20.04 14.47
C GLY A 69 -6.36 20.71 13.09
N ALA A 70 -5.13 20.96 12.65
CA ALA A 70 -4.88 21.79 11.48
C ALA A 70 -5.28 21.07 10.17
N LYS A 71 -6.13 21.71 9.35
CA LYS A 71 -6.70 21.14 8.11
C LYS A 71 -5.65 20.64 7.12
N TRP A 72 -4.45 21.22 7.11
CA TRP A 72 -3.37 20.84 6.19
C TRP A 72 -2.88 19.40 6.41
N PHE A 73 -2.95 18.86 7.63
CA PHE A 73 -2.63 17.44 7.89
C PHE A 73 -3.63 16.50 7.21
N THR A 74 -4.92 16.88 7.21
CA THR A 74 -5.98 16.14 6.50
C THR A 74 -5.73 16.17 5.00
N VAL A 75 -5.42 17.34 4.44
CA VAL A 75 -5.12 17.49 3.00
C VAL A 75 -3.90 16.64 2.61
N ASN A 76 -2.80 16.74 3.35
CA ASN A 76 -1.59 15.96 3.06
C ASN A 76 -1.82 14.45 3.13
N ALA A 77 -2.71 13.98 4.02
CA ALA A 77 -3.07 12.57 4.09
C ALA A 77 -3.94 12.11 2.90
N LEU A 78 -4.76 13.01 2.32
CA LEU A 78 -5.63 12.70 1.17
C LEU A 78 -4.90 12.74 -0.18
N VAL A 79 -3.86 13.56 -0.35
CA VAL A 79 -3.08 13.66 -1.59
C VAL A 79 -2.65 12.29 -2.14
N PRO A 80 -1.98 11.42 -1.35
CA PRO A 80 -1.59 10.10 -1.85
C PRO A 80 -2.80 9.19 -2.12
N VAL A 81 -3.94 9.36 -1.43
CA VAL A 81 -5.18 8.59 -1.70
C VAL A 81 -5.68 8.86 -3.11
N VAL A 82 -5.81 10.14 -3.48
CA VAL A 82 -6.29 10.54 -4.82
C VAL A 82 -5.38 9.96 -5.90
N PHE A 83 -4.06 10.03 -5.69
CA PHE A 83 -3.10 9.45 -6.61
C PHE A 83 -3.25 7.93 -6.75
N PHE A 84 -3.33 7.19 -5.64
CA PHE A 84 -3.45 5.73 -5.70
C PHE A 84 -4.79 5.27 -6.28
N ILE A 85 -5.89 6.00 -6.05
CA ILE A 85 -7.18 5.73 -6.71
C ILE A 85 -7.04 5.91 -8.23
N ALA A 86 -6.45 7.01 -8.67
CA ALA A 86 -6.21 7.25 -10.10
C ALA A 86 -5.32 6.16 -10.71
N HIS A 87 -4.27 5.75 -10.00
CA HIS A 87 -3.40 4.66 -10.39
C HIS A 87 -4.16 3.32 -10.48
N PHE A 88 -5.02 3.01 -9.49
CA PHE A 88 -5.84 1.80 -9.49
C PHE A 88 -6.78 1.75 -10.70
N ILE A 89 -7.48 2.85 -11.00
CA ILE A 89 -8.36 2.94 -12.18
C ILE A 89 -7.54 2.71 -13.46
N TYR A 90 -6.36 3.33 -13.56
CA TYR A 90 -5.47 3.13 -14.71
C TYR A 90 -5.03 1.67 -14.84
N VAL A 91 -4.66 1.02 -13.74
CA VAL A 91 -4.21 -0.38 -13.74
C VAL A 91 -5.36 -1.31 -14.17
N VAL A 92 -6.54 -1.17 -13.59
CA VAL A 92 -7.73 -1.96 -13.97
C VAL A 92 -8.04 -1.77 -15.46
N TRP A 93 -8.05 -0.53 -15.94
CA TRP A 93 -8.26 -0.22 -17.35
C TRP A 93 -7.19 -0.86 -18.26
N SER A 94 -5.93 -0.78 -17.86
CA SER A 94 -4.82 -1.34 -18.63
C SER A 94 -4.75 -2.86 -18.64
N THR A 95 -5.32 -3.52 -17.62
CA THR A 95 -5.26 -4.98 -17.43
C THR A 95 -6.48 -5.67 -18.05
N GLU A 96 -7.68 -5.08 -17.95
CA GLU A 96 -8.93 -5.71 -18.38
C GLU A 96 -9.44 -5.24 -19.76
N LEU A 97 -9.04 -4.04 -20.23
CA LEU A 97 -9.68 -3.40 -21.40
C LEU A 97 -8.76 -3.20 -22.62
N LYS A 98 -7.45 -3.44 -22.52
CA LYS A 98 -6.54 -3.41 -23.68
C LYS A 98 -6.27 -4.83 -24.18
N PRO A 99 -6.61 -5.17 -25.43
CA PRO A 99 -6.27 -6.46 -26.00
C PRO A 99 -4.75 -6.59 -26.09
N VAL A 100 -4.19 -7.60 -25.42
CA VAL A 100 -2.77 -7.95 -25.50
C VAL A 100 -2.50 -8.41 -26.94
N ARG A 101 -1.84 -7.54 -27.73
CA ARG A 101 -1.35 -7.93 -29.05
C ARG A 101 -0.22 -8.93 -28.85
N TRP A 102 -0.36 -10.10 -29.47
CA TRP A 102 0.60 -11.19 -29.41
C TRP A 102 1.95 -10.72 -29.96
N HIS A 103 2.95 -10.56 -29.09
CA HIS A 103 4.34 -10.37 -29.49
C HIS A 103 5.16 -11.56 -28.99
N ALA A 104 6.13 -11.98 -29.79
CA ALA A 104 6.76 -13.31 -29.73
C ALA A 104 8.03 -13.35 -28.85
N THR A 105 8.18 -12.47 -27.88
CA THR A 105 9.40 -12.38 -27.06
C THR A 105 9.15 -12.69 -25.59
N ILE A 106 9.61 -13.87 -25.17
CA ILE A 106 9.78 -14.25 -23.76
C ILE A 106 11.06 -13.56 -23.27
N GLY A 107 10.91 -12.32 -22.82
CA GLY A 107 11.93 -11.53 -22.13
C GLY A 107 11.39 -11.03 -20.79
N PRO A 108 12.21 -10.41 -19.92
CA PRO A 108 11.70 -9.70 -18.74
C PRO A 108 10.57 -8.79 -19.20
N ILE A 109 9.48 -8.70 -18.41
CA ILE A 109 8.24 -8.00 -18.76
C ILE A 109 8.59 -6.80 -19.61
N GLU A 110 8.10 -6.75 -20.86
CA GLU A 110 8.20 -5.58 -21.71
C GLU A 110 7.82 -4.43 -20.80
N GLN A 111 8.85 -3.72 -20.35
CA GLN A 111 8.71 -2.67 -19.40
C GLN A 111 7.80 -1.72 -20.12
N ALA A 112 6.52 -1.62 -19.75
CA ALA A 112 5.58 -0.81 -20.48
C ALA A 112 6.15 0.61 -20.49
N ASP A 113 6.88 0.99 -21.56
CA ASP A 113 7.96 1.97 -21.55
C ASP A 113 8.11 2.70 -20.20
N PHE A 114 8.77 2.05 -19.23
CA PHE A 114 8.69 2.42 -17.80
C PHE A 114 9.55 3.66 -17.45
N GLY A 115 9.58 4.68 -18.32
CA GLY A 115 10.43 5.86 -18.16
C GLY A 115 10.01 6.79 -17.02
N PHE A 116 8.70 7.06 -16.85
CA PHE A 116 8.17 8.10 -15.95
C PHE A 116 7.15 7.57 -14.92
N VAL A 117 6.18 6.76 -15.33
CA VAL A 117 5.05 6.31 -14.48
C VAL A 117 5.49 5.58 -13.21
N PRO A 118 6.36 4.55 -13.24
CA PRO A 118 6.80 3.89 -12.01
C PRO A 118 7.63 4.79 -11.11
N LYS A 119 8.42 5.73 -11.65
CA LYS A 119 9.12 6.73 -10.83
C LYS A 119 8.13 7.61 -10.06
N VAL A 120 7.06 8.06 -10.72
CA VAL A 120 5.99 8.82 -10.07
C VAL A 120 5.33 7.96 -8.99
N ILE A 121 5.00 6.69 -9.26
CA ILE A 121 4.40 5.81 -8.26
C ILE A 121 5.34 5.59 -7.07
N THR A 122 6.64 5.38 -7.30
CA THR A 122 7.64 5.27 -6.25
C THR A 122 7.69 6.55 -5.40
N VAL A 123 7.67 7.73 -6.01
CA VAL A 123 7.62 9.02 -5.29
C VAL A 123 6.37 9.09 -4.41
N PHE A 124 5.21 8.68 -4.90
CA PHE A 124 3.97 8.68 -4.12
C PHE A 124 3.94 7.58 -3.04
N LEU A 125 4.56 6.42 -3.26
CA LEU A 125 4.77 5.40 -2.24
C LEU A 125 5.67 5.91 -1.12
N VAL A 126 6.79 6.56 -1.47
CA VAL A 126 7.68 7.18 -0.50
C VAL A 126 6.97 8.31 0.25
N HIS A 127 6.22 9.17 -0.46
CA HIS A 127 5.43 10.22 0.16
C HIS A 127 4.38 9.64 1.12
N ALA A 128 3.65 8.60 0.73
CA ALA A 128 2.71 7.91 1.59
C ALA A 128 3.40 7.31 2.82
N ALA A 129 4.55 6.66 2.66
CA ALA A 129 5.30 6.09 3.77
C ALA A 129 5.82 7.17 4.74
N VAL A 130 6.34 8.28 4.22
CA VAL A 130 6.80 9.43 5.01
C VAL A 130 5.63 10.07 5.74
N THR A 131 4.51 10.32 5.06
CA THR A 131 3.30 10.89 5.67
C THR A 131 2.73 9.96 6.73
N PHE A 132 2.71 8.65 6.50
CA PHE A 132 2.37 7.63 7.49
C PHE A 132 3.25 7.75 8.73
N PHE A 133 4.56 7.84 8.54
CA PHE A 133 5.49 7.94 9.65
C PHE A 133 5.30 9.23 10.45
N LEU A 134 5.33 10.38 9.78
CA LEU A 134 5.26 11.70 10.43
C LEU A 134 3.94 11.89 11.16
N VAL A 135 2.83 11.54 10.52
CA VAL A 135 1.50 11.75 11.12
C VAL A 135 1.30 10.81 12.32
N ASN A 136 1.65 9.53 12.20
CA ASN A 136 1.39 8.56 13.27
C ASN A 136 2.35 8.72 14.46
N ASN A 137 3.65 8.91 14.20
CA ASN A 137 4.67 8.86 15.26
C ASN A 137 5.03 10.22 15.85
N ILE A 138 4.80 11.30 15.10
CA ILE A 138 5.12 12.67 15.54
C ILE A 138 3.82 13.42 15.84
N TYR A 139 2.99 13.67 14.83
CA TYR A 139 1.82 14.53 14.99
C TYR A 139 0.81 14.00 16.01
N VAL A 140 0.29 12.80 15.81
CA VAL A 140 -0.73 12.20 16.70
C VAL A 140 -0.15 11.98 18.09
N SER A 141 1.08 11.48 18.17
CA SER A 141 1.77 11.30 19.45
C SER A 141 1.94 12.60 20.24
N TRP A 142 2.22 13.70 19.55
CA TRP A 142 2.37 15.02 20.17
C TRP A 142 1.02 15.58 20.61
N GLN A 143 0.00 15.52 19.75
CA GLN A 143 -1.35 15.99 20.07
C GLN A 143 -1.96 15.24 21.28
N ILE A 144 -1.84 13.91 21.32
CA ILE A 144 -2.32 13.11 22.46
C ILE A 144 -1.60 13.49 23.77
N LYS A 145 -0.35 13.92 23.71
CA LYS A 145 0.41 14.34 24.91
C LYS A 145 -0.03 15.71 25.45
N GLN A 146 -0.60 16.58 24.61
CA GLN A 146 -1.05 17.90 25.02
C GLN A 146 -2.42 17.89 25.70
N ILE A 147 -3.16 16.80 25.58
CA ILE A 147 -4.47 16.64 26.21
C ILE A 147 -4.28 16.33 27.69
N SER A 148 -4.85 17.17 28.54
CA SER A 148 -4.81 17.05 30.00
C SER A 148 -5.78 16.00 30.54
N ASP A 149 -6.95 15.81 29.90
CA ASP A 149 -7.91 14.78 30.30
C ASP A 149 -7.46 13.37 29.89
N ASP A 150 -7.15 12.54 30.88
CA ASP A 150 -6.71 11.16 30.66
C ASP A 150 -7.80 10.28 30.01
N SER A 151 -9.08 10.58 30.22
CA SER A 151 -10.20 9.87 29.58
C SER A 151 -10.19 10.10 28.06
N THR A 152 -10.25 11.37 27.65
CA THR A 152 -10.22 11.77 26.23
C THR A 152 -8.94 11.30 25.54
N LYS A 153 -7.80 11.39 26.23
CA LYS A 153 -6.51 10.91 25.75
C LYS A 153 -6.52 9.41 25.47
N ASN A 154 -7.08 8.61 26.37
CA ASN A 154 -7.15 7.17 26.20
C ASN A 154 -8.13 6.78 25.08
N GLN A 155 -9.25 7.50 24.96
CA GLN A 155 -10.22 7.32 23.88
C GLN A 155 -9.61 7.63 22.51
N LEU A 156 -8.93 8.77 22.35
CA LEU A 156 -8.25 9.13 21.11
C LEU A 156 -7.15 8.12 20.73
N TYR A 157 -6.43 7.60 21.73
CA TYR A 157 -5.46 6.53 21.51
C TYR A 157 -6.14 5.25 21.01
N LEU A 158 -7.24 4.84 21.62
CA LEU A 158 -8.00 3.66 21.19
C LEU A 158 -8.59 3.83 19.79
N ASP A 159 -9.05 5.03 19.46
CA ASP A 159 -9.68 5.33 18.17
C ASP A 159 -8.67 5.43 17.02
N PHE A 160 -7.42 5.76 17.32
CA PHE A 160 -6.37 5.93 16.30
C PHE A 160 -5.36 4.79 16.27
N MET A 161 -4.72 4.49 17.40
CA MET A 161 -3.58 3.57 17.46
C MET A 161 -3.98 2.10 17.42
N LYS A 162 -5.13 1.73 18.01
CA LYS A 162 -5.59 0.33 17.98
C LYS A 162 -6.00 -0.09 16.56
N PRO A 163 -6.78 0.69 15.79
CA PRO A 163 -7.01 0.44 14.38
C PRO A 163 -5.73 0.39 13.55
N MET A 164 -4.76 1.27 13.81
CA MET A 164 -3.48 1.24 13.08
C MET A 164 -2.65 -0.01 13.32
N LYS A 165 -2.58 -0.49 14.56
CA LYS A 165 -1.94 -1.77 14.88
C LYS A 165 -2.68 -2.94 14.21
N LYS A 166 -4.02 -2.89 14.17
CA LYS A 166 -4.83 -3.91 13.49
C LYS A 166 -4.58 -3.90 11.97
N LEU A 167 -4.49 -2.72 11.33
CA LEU A 167 -4.13 -2.61 9.91
C LEU A 167 -2.79 -3.28 9.63
N SER A 168 -1.75 -2.93 10.40
CA SER A 168 -0.43 -3.56 10.25
C SER A 168 -0.50 -5.09 10.39
N ASN A 169 -1.32 -5.59 11.33
CA ASN A 169 -1.50 -7.03 11.51
C ASN A 169 -2.24 -7.70 10.35
N ILE A 170 -3.27 -7.06 9.81
CA ILE A 170 -3.99 -7.55 8.63
C ILE A 170 -3.06 -7.57 7.41
N SER A 171 -2.22 -6.56 7.25
CA SER A 171 -1.20 -6.54 6.19
C SER A 171 -0.20 -7.70 6.32
N TYR A 172 0.15 -8.14 7.54
CA TYR A 172 0.96 -9.36 7.72
C TYR A 172 0.26 -10.61 7.20
N ILE A 173 -1.03 -10.77 7.54
CA ILE A 173 -1.82 -11.94 7.14
C ILE A 173 -2.02 -11.93 5.61
N ALA A 174 -2.30 -10.77 5.03
CA ALA A 174 -2.43 -10.61 3.58
C ALA A 174 -1.13 -10.96 2.86
N LEU A 175 0.01 -10.46 3.34
CA LEU A 175 1.33 -10.80 2.80
C LEU A 175 1.62 -12.31 2.87
N ALA A 176 1.38 -12.92 4.03
CA ALA A 176 1.60 -14.35 4.24
C ALA A 176 0.69 -15.19 3.33
N GLY A 177 -0.59 -14.82 3.20
CA GLY A 177 -1.53 -15.46 2.29
C GLY A 177 -1.09 -15.35 0.83
N LEU A 178 -0.61 -14.18 0.40
CA LEU A 178 -0.11 -13.97 -0.96
C LEU A 178 1.14 -14.79 -1.24
N LEU A 179 2.07 -14.89 -0.29
CA LEU A 179 3.24 -15.76 -0.41
C LEU A 179 2.84 -17.23 -0.55
N ILE A 180 1.86 -17.70 0.23
CA ILE A 180 1.35 -19.07 0.14
C ILE A 180 0.70 -19.32 -1.22
N ILE A 181 -0.15 -18.40 -1.70
CA ILE A 181 -0.79 -18.51 -3.02
C ILE A 181 0.27 -18.53 -4.13
N ALA A 182 1.29 -17.68 -4.05
CA ALA A 182 2.37 -17.65 -5.03
C ALA A 182 3.17 -18.96 -5.05
N ILE A 183 3.46 -19.55 -3.89
CA ILE A 183 4.14 -20.85 -3.78
C ILE A 183 3.27 -21.96 -4.39
N ILE A 184 1.98 -22.00 -4.08
CA ILE A 184 1.03 -22.99 -4.62
C ILE A 184 0.93 -22.84 -6.14
N ALA A 185 0.77 -21.62 -6.64
CA ALA A 185 0.71 -21.35 -8.08
C ALA A 185 1.99 -21.79 -8.79
N ASN A 186 3.16 -21.56 -8.20
CA ASN A 186 4.44 -22.01 -8.75
C ASN A 186 4.53 -23.54 -8.78
N ILE A 187 4.11 -24.23 -7.72
CA ILE A 187 4.10 -25.71 -7.69
C ILE A 187 3.16 -26.27 -8.77
N LEU A 188 1.96 -25.71 -8.92
CA LEU A 188 1.00 -26.15 -9.93
C LEU A 188 1.53 -25.92 -11.36
N LEU A 189 2.19 -24.79 -11.62
CA LEU A 189 2.79 -24.47 -12.92
C LEU A 189 4.06 -25.27 -13.26
N ILE A 190 4.70 -25.93 -12.29
CA ILE A 190 5.87 -26.79 -12.50
C ILE A 190 5.44 -28.25 -12.81
N VAL A 191 4.21 -28.62 -12.44
CA VAL A 191 3.70 -30.00 -12.55
C VAL A 191 2.93 -30.25 -13.86
N ASP A 192 2.54 -29.17 -14.57
CA ASP A 192 2.00 -29.20 -15.95
C ASP A 192 3.08 -28.88 -17.00
#